data_AF-A0A4U0X1I8-F1
#
_entry.id   AF-A0A4U0X1I8-F1
#
_cell.length_a   1.000
_cell.length_b   1.000
_cell.length_c   1.000
_cell.angle_alpha   90.00
_cell.angle_beta   90.00
_cell.angle_gamma   90.00
#
_symmetry.space_group_name_H-M   'P 1'
#
loop_
_entity.id
_entity.type
_entity.pdbx_description
1 polymer ?
#
loop_
_entity_poly.entity_id
_entity_poly.type
_entity_poly.pdbx_seq_one_letter_code
_entity_poly.pdbx_strand_id
1 'polypeptide(L)'
;MLWKLLLNWIEHLRSADLILVACHSQGVPVAIMLVARLVMMGCVNSGTKIGVCAMAGVNLGPFPEYKSRFFGGSAAELFEFSRPDSTVSKKYEGALRVALDHGVRIVYVGSIDDQLVSLESSTFSTISHPYIYRAVFVDGRAHAPDFMAHLVGFALKLRNLAVSDHGLVRELSAPLAGSLYSGAGHSTVYDDAAVYELAVEFALETTSLAPEGGSGGGRGAGAGAKVPLLVDAKRYEAQPPGQPNPFFLPWAMRGILEEELVKRDMAAEVEALLRLFEAWKPQSKALKDVKFRLEAVRSKM
;
A
#
# COMPACT_ATOMS: atom_id res chain seq x y z
N MET A 1 -4.80 -8.30 -24.37
CA MET A 1 -3.77 -7.75 -25.28
C MET A 1 -2.38 -7.88 -24.66
N LEU A 2 -2.14 -7.34 -23.46
CA LEU A 2 -0.82 -7.36 -22.79
C LEU A 2 -0.17 -8.75 -22.69
N TRP A 3 -0.92 -9.78 -22.26
CA TRP A 3 -0.42 -11.16 -22.22
C TRP A 3 0.17 -11.63 -23.56
N LYS A 4 -0.51 -11.35 -24.68
CA LYS A 4 -0.06 -11.76 -26.01
C LYS A 4 1.24 -11.06 -26.41
N LEU A 5 1.39 -9.78 -26.05
CA LEU A 5 2.63 -9.04 -26.30
C LEU A 5 3.79 -9.60 -25.49
N LEU A 6 3.53 -9.98 -24.24
CA LEU A 6 4.54 -10.54 -23.34
C LEU A 6 5.08 -11.89 -23.83
N LEU A 7 4.28 -12.69 -24.54
CA LEU A 7 4.74 -13.97 -25.12
C LEU A 7 5.94 -13.80 -26.06
N ASN A 8 6.08 -12.64 -26.73
CA ASN A 8 7.22 -12.35 -27.60
C ASN A 8 8.55 -12.25 -26.82
N TRP A 9 8.48 -12.07 -25.50
CA TRP A 9 9.62 -11.83 -24.62
C TRP A 9 9.84 -12.96 -23.61
N ILE A 10 9.14 -14.08 -23.76
CA ILE A 10 9.10 -15.14 -22.74
C ILE A 10 10.49 -15.74 -22.45
N GLU A 11 11.34 -15.88 -23.48
CA GLU A 11 12.69 -16.40 -23.32
C GLU A 11 13.59 -15.44 -22.53
N HIS A 12 13.37 -14.13 -22.64
CA HIS A 12 14.08 -13.13 -21.84
C HIS A 12 13.64 -13.19 -20.37
N LEU A 13 12.35 -13.41 -20.11
CA LEU A 13 11.83 -13.58 -18.75
C LEU A 13 12.37 -14.86 -18.10
N ARG A 14 12.53 -15.93 -18.89
CA ARG A 14 13.11 -17.20 -18.42
C ARG A 14 14.59 -17.11 -18.12
N SER A 15 15.34 -16.23 -18.78
CA SER A 15 16.78 -16.08 -18.55
C SER A 15 17.14 -14.98 -17.54
N ALA A 16 16.17 -14.21 -17.07
CA ALA A 16 16.39 -13.08 -16.19
C ALA A 16 16.76 -13.51 -14.75
N ASP A 17 17.79 -12.86 -14.20
CA ASP A 17 18.12 -12.95 -12.76
C ASP A 17 17.22 -12.06 -11.90
N LEU A 18 16.81 -10.90 -12.47
CA LEU A 18 15.91 -9.93 -11.86
C LEU A 18 14.86 -9.51 -12.88
N ILE A 19 13.60 -9.50 -12.46
CA ILE A 19 12.48 -8.90 -13.18
C ILE A 19 11.92 -7.79 -12.29
N LEU A 20 11.97 -6.55 -12.77
CA LEU A 20 11.31 -5.42 -12.14
C LEU A 20 10.04 -5.07 -12.93
N VAL A 21 8.89 -5.05 -12.25
CA VAL A 21 7.60 -4.68 -12.83
C VAL A 21 7.18 -3.33 -12.24
N ALA A 22 7.26 -2.28 -13.04
CA ALA A 22 6.68 -0.99 -12.69
C ALA A 22 5.24 -0.91 -13.19
N CYS A 23 4.32 -0.50 -12.32
CA CYS A 23 2.92 -0.37 -12.65
C CYS A 23 2.28 0.79 -11.87
N HIS A 24 1.26 1.38 -12.47
CA HIS A 24 0.59 2.57 -11.94
C HIS A 24 -0.92 2.42 -12.01
N SER A 25 -1.64 2.92 -10.99
CA SER A 25 -3.10 3.01 -10.99
C SER A 25 -3.78 1.64 -11.23
N GLN A 26 -4.71 1.55 -12.18
CA GLN A 26 -5.34 0.29 -12.60
C GLN A 26 -4.34 -0.75 -13.11
N GLY A 27 -3.14 -0.32 -13.54
CA GLY A 27 -2.07 -1.21 -13.97
C GLY A 27 -1.54 -2.08 -12.83
N VAL A 28 -1.69 -1.67 -11.57
CA VAL A 28 -1.22 -2.42 -10.40
C VAL A 28 -1.90 -3.79 -10.28
N PRO A 29 -3.24 -3.89 -10.14
CA PRO A 29 -3.88 -5.21 -10.08
C PRO A 29 -3.66 -6.03 -11.34
N VAL A 30 -3.61 -5.40 -12.52
CA VAL A 30 -3.30 -6.07 -13.79
C VAL A 30 -1.89 -6.68 -13.80
N ALA A 31 -0.89 -5.94 -13.32
CA ALA A 31 0.50 -6.37 -13.26
C ALA A 31 0.68 -7.56 -12.31
N ILE A 32 0.04 -7.54 -11.14
CA ILE A 32 0.08 -8.67 -10.21
C ILE A 32 -0.58 -9.91 -10.80
N MET A 33 -1.76 -9.77 -11.43
CA MET A 33 -2.40 -10.89 -12.13
C MET A 33 -1.53 -11.44 -13.27
N LEU A 34 -0.79 -10.57 -13.96
CA LEU A 34 0.15 -10.95 -15.00
C LEU A 34 1.35 -11.72 -14.43
N VAL A 35 1.95 -11.23 -13.35
CA VAL A 35 3.06 -11.91 -12.64
C VAL A 35 2.61 -13.28 -12.14
N ALA A 36 1.45 -13.37 -11.49
CA ALA A 36 0.89 -14.63 -11.04
C ALA A 36 0.72 -15.62 -12.19
N ARG A 37 0.24 -15.16 -13.35
CA ARG A 37 0.11 -15.99 -14.54
C ARG A 37 1.47 -16.48 -15.07
N LEU A 38 2.50 -15.65 -15.07
CA LEU A 38 3.85 -16.04 -15.47
C LEU A 38 4.42 -17.12 -14.55
N VAL A 39 4.23 -16.95 -13.24
CA VAL A 39 4.63 -17.94 -12.24
C VAL A 39 3.91 -19.27 -12.47
N MET A 40 2.58 -19.25 -12.60
CA MET A 40 1.78 -20.47 -12.81
C MET A 40 2.13 -21.22 -14.09
N MET A 41 2.57 -20.50 -15.14
CA MET A 41 2.96 -21.09 -16.41
C MET A 41 4.42 -21.53 -16.47
N GLY A 42 5.18 -21.41 -15.37
CA GLY A 42 6.61 -21.76 -15.35
C GLY A 42 7.43 -20.88 -16.29
N CYS A 43 7.02 -19.63 -16.49
CA CYS A 43 7.72 -18.68 -17.34
C CYS A 43 8.83 -17.92 -16.60
N VAL A 44 8.93 -18.11 -15.29
CA VAL A 44 9.97 -17.53 -14.43
C VAL A 44 10.63 -18.66 -13.66
N ASN A 45 11.97 -18.66 -13.58
CA ASN A 45 12.72 -19.62 -12.79
C ASN A 45 12.56 -19.36 -11.29
N SER A 46 12.71 -20.40 -10.48
CA SER A 46 12.64 -20.30 -9.01
C SER A 46 13.74 -19.43 -8.38
N GLY A 47 14.85 -19.21 -9.09
CA GLY A 47 15.95 -18.35 -8.64
C GLY A 47 15.81 -16.88 -9.03
N THR A 48 14.88 -16.55 -9.93
CA THR A 48 14.69 -15.17 -10.41
C THR A 48 14.07 -14.31 -9.33
N LYS A 49 14.71 -13.19 -9.00
CA LYS A 49 14.12 -12.18 -8.12
C LYS A 49 13.07 -11.41 -8.91
N ILE A 50 11.88 -11.23 -8.32
CA ILE A 50 10.83 -10.38 -8.91
C ILE A 50 10.51 -9.27 -7.92
N GLY A 51 10.68 -8.02 -8.36
CA GLY A 51 10.24 -6.82 -7.67
C GLY A 51 9.05 -6.18 -8.40
N VAL A 52 8.08 -5.67 -7.65
CA VAL A 52 6.96 -4.89 -8.19
C VAL A 52 6.98 -3.50 -7.55
N CYS A 53 7.12 -2.47 -8.39
CA CYS A 53 6.90 -1.08 -8.03
C CYS A 53 5.44 -0.73 -8.35
N ALA A 54 4.58 -0.77 -7.33
CA ALA A 54 3.14 -0.53 -7.45
C ALA A 54 2.78 0.89 -7.00
N MET A 55 2.57 1.79 -7.97
CA MET A 55 2.35 3.21 -7.72
C MET A 55 0.85 3.57 -7.83
N ALA A 56 0.33 4.33 -6.87
CA ALA A 56 -1.04 4.84 -6.84
C ALA A 56 -2.11 3.76 -7.15
N GLY A 57 -1.90 2.53 -6.71
CA GLY A 57 -2.64 1.35 -7.18
C GLY A 57 -4.12 1.35 -6.81
N VAL A 58 -4.97 0.98 -7.77
CA VAL A 58 -6.44 0.85 -7.57
C VAL A 58 -6.77 -0.50 -6.92
N ASN A 59 -6.22 -0.77 -5.74
CA ASN A 59 -6.34 -2.08 -5.08
C ASN A 59 -7.70 -2.30 -4.40
N LEU A 60 -8.30 -1.22 -3.90
CA LEU A 60 -9.61 -1.19 -3.23
C LEU A 60 -10.62 -0.33 -4.01
N GLY A 61 -10.36 -0.09 -5.29
CA GLY A 61 -11.13 0.83 -6.13
C GLY A 61 -10.72 2.30 -5.95
N PRO A 62 -11.28 3.20 -6.79
CA PRO A 62 -11.15 4.65 -6.65
C PRO A 62 -11.99 5.18 -5.49
N PHE A 63 -11.88 6.48 -5.20
CA PHE A 63 -12.80 7.17 -4.27
C PHE A 63 -14.28 6.91 -4.65
N PRO A 64 -15.12 6.41 -3.73
CA PRO A 64 -16.50 6.00 -4.03
C PRO A 64 -17.37 7.10 -4.63
N GLU A 65 -17.09 8.37 -4.30
CA GLU A 65 -17.81 9.56 -4.75
C GLU A 65 -17.78 9.71 -6.29
N TYR A 66 -16.85 9.05 -6.97
CA TYR A 66 -16.68 9.14 -8.42
C TYR A 66 -17.50 8.12 -9.20
N LYS A 67 -18.13 7.15 -8.51
CA LYS A 67 -18.88 6.04 -9.13
C LYS A 67 -19.99 6.50 -10.08
N SER A 68 -20.64 7.63 -9.79
CA SER A 68 -21.75 8.17 -10.61
C SER A 68 -21.35 9.34 -11.52
N ARG A 69 -20.20 9.98 -11.27
CA ARG A 69 -19.84 11.26 -11.92
C ARG A 69 -18.98 11.13 -13.18
N PHE A 70 -18.20 10.07 -13.36
CA PHE A 70 -17.14 10.07 -14.37
C PHE A 70 -16.94 8.79 -15.21
N PHE A 71 -17.59 7.67 -14.88
CA PHE A 71 -17.13 6.37 -15.39
C PHE A 71 -18.27 5.48 -15.91
N GLY A 72 -18.48 5.49 -17.23
CA GLY A 72 -19.19 4.44 -17.96
C GLY A 72 -18.20 3.41 -18.54
N GLY A 73 -18.62 2.15 -18.73
CA GLY A 73 -17.81 1.11 -19.39
C GLY A 73 -16.77 0.44 -18.48
N SER A 74 -15.56 0.17 -18.99
CA SER A 74 -14.49 -0.56 -18.28
C SER A 74 -14.04 0.10 -16.98
N ALA A 75 -14.20 1.41 -16.84
CA ALA A 75 -13.89 2.11 -15.59
C ALA A 75 -14.88 1.79 -14.46
N ALA A 76 -16.07 1.27 -14.76
CA ALA A 76 -17.00 0.77 -13.76
C ALA A 76 -16.47 -0.50 -13.06
N GLU A 77 -15.68 -1.33 -13.76
CA GLU A 77 -15.03 -2.52 -13.19
C GLU A 77 -14.02 -2.15 -12.10
N LEU A 78 -13.39 -0.96 -12.18
CA LEU A 78 -12.48 -0.49 -11.15
C LEU A 78 -13.15 -0.35 -9.78
N PHE A 79 -14.44 0.01 -9.76
CA PHE A 79 -15.20 0.09 -8.51
C PHE A 79 -15.53 -1.28 -7.92
N GLU A 80 -15.48 -2.36 -8.71
CA GLU A 80 -15.69 -3.71 -8.16
C GLU A 80 -14.52 -4.17 -7.27
N PHE A 81 -13.34 -3.54 -7.35
CA PHE A 81 -12.25 -3.75 -6.40
C PHE A 81 -12.58 -3.26 -4.98
N SER A 82 -13.54 -2.35 -4.82
CA SER A 82 -14.02 -1.91 -3.49
C SER A 82 -14.84 -2.98 -2.77
N ARG A 83 -15.22 -4.04 -3.47
CA ARG A 83 -16.05 -5.13 -2.96
C ARG A 83 -15.21 -6.39 -2.79
N PRO A 84 -14.98 -6.89 -1.57
CA PRO A 84 -14.14 -8.08 -1.35
C PRO A 84 -14.77 -9.34 -1.93
N ASP A 85 -16.10 -9.39 -2.02
CA ASP A 85 -16.87 -10.50 -2.54
C ASP A 85 -16.92 -10.55 -4.07
N SER A 86 -16.48 -9.48 -4.76
CA SER A 86 -16.52 -9.39 -6.22
C SER A 86 -15.57 -10.40 -6.88
N THR A 87 -15.89 -10.77 -8.11
CA THR A 87 -15.08 -11.71 -8.90
C THR A 87 -13.67 -11.17 -9.14
N VAL A 88 -13.52 -9.86 -9.39
CA VAL A 88 -12.22 -9.26 -9.69
C VAL A 88 -11.35 -9.16 -8.44
N SER A 89 -11.92 -8.82 -7.28
CA SER A 89 -11.21 -8.81 -6.00
C SER A 89 -10.69 -10.19 -5.61
N LYS A 90 -11.54 -11.22 -5.72
CA LYS A 90 -11.13 -12.62 -5.44
C LYS A 90 -10.02 -13.10 -6.37
N LYS A 91 -10.10 -12.77 -7.66
CA LYS A 91 -9.04 -13.08 -8.64
C LYS A 91 -7.74 -12.35 -8.28
N TYR A 92 -7.84 -11.09 -7.86
CA TYR A 92 -6.67 -10.30 -7.50
C TYR A 92 -5.99 -10.84 -6.24
N GLU A 93 -6.77 -11.15 -5.21
CA GLU A 93 -6.29 -11.78 -3.98
C GLU A 93 -5.64 -13.15 -4.24
N GLY A 94 -6.23 -13.96 -5.12
CA GLY A 94 -5.62 -15.21 -5.58
C GLY A 94 -4.28 -15.00 -6.30
N ALA A 95 -4.19 -13.98 -7.16
CA ALA A 95 -2.94 -13.62 -7.83
C ALA A 95 -1.86 -13.14 -6.86
N LEU A 96 -2.23 -12.36 -5.85
CA LEU A 96 -1.31 -11.94 -4.78
C LEU A 96 -0.73 -13.15 -4.06
N ARG A 97 -1.56 -14.13 -3.67
CA ARG A 97 -1.07 -15.35 -3.03
C ARG A 97 -0.06 -16.08 -3.89
N VAL A 98 -0.36 -16.28 -5.18
CA VAL A 98 0.57 -16.92 -6.12
C VAL A 98 1.90 -16.16 -6.21
N ALA A 99 1.84 -14.83 -6.33
CA ALA A 99 3.03 -13.99 -6.43
C ALA A 99 3.86 -14.04 -5.13
N LEU A 100 3.23 -13.88 -3.98
CA LEU A 100 3.90 -13.86 -2.68
C LEU A 100 4.47 -15.25 -2.30
N ASP A 101 3.74 -16.34 -2.58
CA ASP A 101 4.23 -17.72 -2.40
C ASP A 101 5.49 -18.00 -3.23
N HIS A 102 5.59 -17.39 -4.42
CA HIS A 102 6.79 -17.48 -5.27
C HIS A 102 7.96 -16.61 -4.78
N GLY A 103 7.71 -15.68 -3.85
CA GLY A 103 8.71 -14.76 -3.34
C GLY A 103 8.80 -13.44 -4.11
N VAL A 104 7.72 -13.00 -4.76
CA VAL A 104 7.66 -11.65 -5.34
C VAL A 104 7.68 -10.62 -4.21
N ARG A 105 8.55 -9.60 -4.35
CA ARG A 105 8.62 -8.44 -3.45
C ARG A 105 7.78 -7.31 -4.02
N ILE A 106 6.82 -6.80 -3.25
CA ILE A 106 5.89 -5.77 -3.72
C ILE A 106 6.08 -4.51 -2.87
N VAL A 107 6.39 -3.40 -3.53
CA VAL A 107 6.42 -2.08 -2.92
C VAL A 107 5.19 -1.30 -3.39
N TYR A 108 4.31 -0.98 -2.45
CA TYR A 108 3.16 -0.09 -2.70
C TYR A 108 3.52 1.34 -2.32
N VAL A 109 3.40 2.27 -3.28
CA VAL A 109 3.65 3.70 -3.09
C VAL A 109 2.39 4.49 -3.42
N GLY A 110 1.77 5.10 -2.41
CA GLY A 110 0.65 6.03 -2.61
C GLY A 110 1.15 7.47 -2.63
N SER A 111 0.53 8.34 -3.44
CA SER A 111 0.74 9.79 -3.27
C SER A 111 -0.10 10.29 -2.09
N ILE A 112 0.48 11.16 -1.27
CA ILE A 112 -0.20 11.69 -0.08
C ILE A 112 -1.48 12.46 -0.45
N ASP A 113 -1.48 13.16 -1.58
CA ASP A 113 -2.55 14.02 -2.06
C ASP A 113 -3.19 13.52 -3.35
N ASP A 114 -3.18 12.20 -3.56
CA ASP A 114 -3.85 11.58 -4.68
C ASP A 114 -5.33 12.00 -4.74
N GLN A 115 -5.75 12.51 -5.89
CA GLN A 115 -7.09 13.04 -6.12
C GLN A 115 -8.07 11.98 -6.67
N LEU A 116 -7.61 10.78 -7.02
CA LEU A 116 -8.40 9.73 -7.66
C LEU A 116 -8.54 8.46 -6.81
N VAL A 117 -7.46 8.10 -6.11
CA VAL A 117 -7.33 6.85 -5.36
C VAL A 117 -6.96 7.16 -3.92
N SER A 118 -7.65 6.52 -2.96
CA SER A 118 -7.34 6.70 -1.55
C SER A 118 -5.94 6.20 -1.20
N LEU A 119 -5.34 6.79 -0.16
CA LEU A 119 -4.08 6.29 0.39
C LEU A 119 -4.22 4.83 0.88
N GLU A 120 -5.38 4.48 1.43
CA GLU A 120 -5.73 3.12 1.81
C GLU A 120 -5.66 2.13 0.64
N SER A 121 -6.23 2.53 -0.50
CA SER A 121 -6.25 1.73 -1.72
C SER A 121 -4.84 1.64 -2.32
N SER A 122 -4.16 2.76 -2.50
CA SER A 122 -2.82 2.80 -3.13
C SER A 122 -1.74 2.08 -2.33
N THR A 123 -1.82 2.10 -1.00
CA THR A 123 -0.90 1.35 -0.11
C THR A 123 -1.39 -0.06 0.23
N PHE A 124 -2.58 -0.44 -0.23
CA PHE A 124 -3.26 -1.70 0.06
C PHE A 124 -3.19 -2.07 1.56
N SER A 125 -3.69 -1.17 2.40
CA SER A 125 -3.51 -1.25 3.87
C SER A 125 -4.17 -2.48 4.52
N THR A 126 -5.17 -3.08 3.85
CA THR A 126 -5.99 -4.20 4.34
C THR A 126 -5.29 -5.56 4.28
N ILE A 127 -4.13 -5.66 3.64
CA ILE A 127 -3.37 -6.92 3.56
C ILE A 127 -2.06 -6.84 4.36
N SER A 128 -1.51 -7.98 4.76
CA SER A 128 -0.17 -8.03 5.39
C SER A 128 0.60 -9.27 4.95
N HIS A 129 1.86 -9.06 4.58
CA HIS A 129 2.80 -10.12 4.24
C HIS A 129 4.24 -9.58 4.34
N PRO A 130 5.26 -10.37 4.76
CA PRO A 130 6.64 -9.89 4.90
C PRO A 130 7.28 -9.37 3.60
N TYR A 131 6.86 -9.88 2.45
CA TYR A 131 7.29 -9.39 1.13
C TYR A 131 6.49 -8.19 0.60
N ILE A 132 5.79 -7.46 1.48
CA ILE A 132 5.11 -6.22 1.15
C ILE A 132 5.76 -5.08 1.92
N TYR A 133 6.19 -4.05 1.18
CA TYR A 133 6.63 -2.78 1.72
C TYR A 133 5.68 -1.66 1.28
N ARG A 134 5.49 -0.67 2.14
CA ARG A 134 4.64 0.49 1.87
C ARG A 134 5.38 1.78 2.07
N ALA A 135 5.19 2.71 1.14
CA ALA A 135 5.71 4.06 1.23
C ALA A 135 4.65 5.08 0.80
N VAL A 136 4.89 6.33 1.17
CA VAL A 136 4.10 7.47 0.72
C VAL A 136 5.03 8.40 -0.07
N PHE A 137 4.56 8.82 -1.23
CA PHE A 137 5.18 9.86 -2.03
C PHE A 137 4.61 11.23 -1.62
N VAL A 138 5.50 12.19 -1.42
CA VAL A 138 5.16 13.58 -1.08
C VAL A 138 5.86 14.47 -2.09
N ASP A 139 5.10 15.10 -2.97
CA ASP A 139 5.67 16.04 -3.94
C ASP A 139 6.16 17.30 -3.23
N GLY A 140 7.48 17.45 -3.09
CA GLY A 140 8.12 18.59 -2.46
C GLY A 140 7.84 19.94 -3.14
N ARG A 141 7.31 19.94 -4.37
CA ARG A 141 6.89 21.16 -5.09
C ARG A 141 5.55 21.68 -4.57
N ALA A 142 4.69 20.77 -4.11
CA ALA A 142 3.35 21.07 -3.64
C ALA A 142 3.27 21.13 -2.11
N HIS A 143 4.09 20.33 -1.41
CA HIS A 143 4.03 20.17 0.03
C HIS A 143 5.41 20.33 0.67
N ALA A 144 5.51 21.16 1.70
CA ALA A 144 6.59 21.02 2.67
C ALA A 144 6.23 19.87 3.62
N PRO A 145 7.18 19.01 4.05
CA PRO A 145 6.91 17.98 5.03
C PRO A 145 6.30 18.58 6.31
N ASP A 146 5.04 18.26 6.58
CA ASP A 146 4.31 18.74 7.74
C ASP A 146 3.94 17.56 8.67
N PHE A 147 3.11 17.83 9.67
CA PHE A 147 2.62 16.81 10.58
C PHE A 147 1.96 15.63 9.85
N MET A 148 1.19 15.88 8.77
CA MET A 148 0.47 14.83 8.07
C MET A 148 1.42 13.88 7.34
N ALA A 149 2.45 14.42 6.67
CA ALA A 149 3.46 13.60 6.02
C ALA A 149 4.18 12.67 7.02
N HIS A 150 4.55 13.19 8.19
CA HIS A 150 5.21 12.40 9.23
C HIS A 150 4.26 11.38 9.87
N LEU A 151 3.01 11.74 10.12
CA LEU A 151 2.01 10.83 10.68
C LEU A 151 1.74 9.65 9.74
N VAL A 152 1.57 9.91 8.45
CA VAL A 152 1.42 8.87 7.43
C VAL A 152 2.68 8.01 7.34
N GLY A 153 3.86 8.63 7.28
CA GLY A 153 5.14 7.91 7.27
C GLY A 153 5.29 6.97 8.47
N PHE A 154 4.93 7.45 9.67
CA PHE A 154 4.93 6.65 10.89
C PHE A 154 3.94 5.49 10.82
N ALA A 155 2.71 5.72 10.36
CA ALA A 155 1.71 4.66 10.18
C ALA A 155 2.20 3.57 9.21
N LEU A 156 2.79 3.95 8.07
CA LEU A 156 3.32 3.00 7.10
C LEU A 156 4.55 2.25 7.64
N LYS A 157 5.42 2.91 8.42
CA LYS A 157 6.52 2.25 9.13
C LYS A 157 6.00 1.15 10.05
N LEU A 158 4.95 1.42 10.84
CA LEU A 158 4.32 0.39 11.68
C LEU A 158 3.79 -0.79 10.85
N ARG A 159 3.10 -0.51 9.73
CA ARG A 159 2.62 -1.56 8.82
C ARG A 159 3.76 -2.41 8.24
N ASN A 160 4.89 -1.79 7.90
CA ASN A 160 6.08 -2.49 7.40
C ASN A 160 6.76 -3.35 8.48
N LEU A 161 6.55 -3.02 9.76
CA LEU A 161 6.98 -3.80 10.93
C LEU A 161 5.93 -4.82 11.40
N ALA A 162 4.91 -5.08 10.58
CA ALA A 162 3.76 -5.93 10.88
C ALA A 162 2.92 -5.50 12.11
N VAL A 163 3.02 -4.23 12.51
CA VAL A 163 2.17 -3.61 13.54
C VAL A 163 0.92 -3.02 12.88
N SER A 164 -0.19 -3.00 13.62
CA SER A 164 -1.44 -2.41 13.15
C SER A 164 -1.34 -0.87 13.16
N ASP A 165 -1.83 -0.20 12.12
CA ASP A 165 -2.10 1.24 12.13
C ASP A 165 -3.50 1.56 12.67
N HIS A 166 -4.24 0.54 13.13
CA HIS A 166 -5.61 0.62 13.64
C HIS A 166 -6.62 1.31 12.69
N GLY A 167 -6.34 1.31 11.40
CA GLY A 167 -7.17 1.98 10.39
C GLY A 167 -6.88 3.46 10.22
N LEU A 168 -5.78 3.98 10.78
CA LEU A 168 -5.38 5.38 10.62
C LEU A 168 -5.25 5.77 9.15
N VAL A 169 -4.61 4.94 8.31
CA VAL A 169 -4.44 5.24 6.87
C VAL A 169 -5.79 5.39 6.16
N ARG A 170 -6.79 4.59 6.56
CA ARG A 170 -8.17 4.70 6.04
C ARG A 170 -8.78 6.04 6.41
N GLU A 171 -8.73 6.40 7.69
CA GLU A 171 -9.35 7.63 8.20
C GLU A 171 -8.68 8.90 7.65
N LEU A 172 -7.39 8.83 7.30
CA LEU A 172 -6.66 9.93 6.69
C LEU A 172 -6.86 10.05 5.18
N SER A 173 -7.37 9.02 4.51
CA SER A 173 -7.46 9.00 3.04
C SER A 173 -8.35 10.09 2.45
N ALA A 174 -9.56 10.30 3.00
CA ALA A 174 -10.47 11.32 2.48
C ALA A 174 -10.02 12.76 2.82
N PRO A 175 -9.56 13.08 4.04
CA PRO A 175 -9.05 14.42 4.36
C PRO A 175 -7.81 14.85 3.57
N LEU A 176 -7.00 13.89 3.12
CA LEU A 176 -5.79 14.14 2.34
C LEU A 176 -6.04 14.21 0.82
N ALA A 177 -7.23 13.83 0.34
CA ALA A 177 -7.53 13.77 -1.08
C ALA A 177 -7.24 15.11 -1.79
N GLY A 178 -6.50 15.03 -2.89
CA GLY A 178 -6.15 16.19 -3.71
C GLY A 178 -7.36 16.81 -4.43
N SER A 179 -7.16 18.00 -4.97
CA SER A 179 -8.16 18.67 -5.80
C SER A 179 -8.35 17.94 -7.13
N LEU A 180 -9.59 17.64 -7.52
CA LEU A 180 -9.89 17.10 -8.86
C LEU A 180 -9.57 18.08 -10.01
N TYR A 181 -9.55 19.38 -9.73
CA TYR A 181 -9.38 20.41 -10.76
C TYR A 181 -7.91 20.81 -10.96
N SER A 182 -7.11 20.72 -9.89
CA SER A 182 -5.74 21.25 -9.86
C SER A 182 -4.72 20.30 -9.24
N GLY A 183 -5.17 19.17 -8.70
CA GLY A 183 -4.30 18.16 -8.08
C GLY A 183 -3.61 17.32 -9.15
N ALA A 184 -2.35 17.00 -8.89
CA ALA A 184 -1.52 16.17 -9.76
C ALA A 184 -1.00 14.91 -9.04
N GLY A 185 -1.35 14.70 -7.76
CA GLY A 185 -0.79 13.66 -6.90
C GLY A 185 -0.89 12.25 -7.48
N HIS A 186 -2.00 11.89 -8.13
CA HIS A 186 -2.15 10.58 -8.76
C HIS A 186 -1.09 10.32 -9.83
N SER A 187 -0.61 11.36 -10.51
CA SER A 187 0.28 11.25 -11.67
C SER A 187 1.74 11.52 -11.32
N THR A 188 2.05 12.43 -10.40
CA THR A 188 3.44 12.84 -10.16
C THR A 188 4.31 11.74 -9.53
N VAL A 189 3.71 10.75 -8.88
CA VAL A 189 4.43 9.65 -8.22
C VAL A 189 5.34 8.85 -9.16
N TYR A 190 4.95 8.64 -10.42
CA TYR A 190 5.75 7.82 -11.36
C TYR A 190 6.91 8.59 -12.00
N ASP A 191 7.01 9.90 -11.79
CA ASP A 191 8.08 10.74 -12.31
C ASP A 191 9.31 10.77 -11.37
N ASP A 192 9.17 10.29 -10.12
CA ASP A 192 10.24 10.33 -9.12
C ASP A 192 11.07 9.04 -9.13
N ALA A 193 12.37 9.17 -9.36
CA ALA A 193 13.31 8.05 -9.41
C ALA A 193 13.40 7.28 -8.08
N ALA A 194 13.26 7.96 -6.94
CA ALA A 194 13.37 7.34 -5.61
C ALA A 194 12.29 6.26 -5.38
N VAL A 195 11.14 6.37 -6.06
CA VAL A 195 10.07 5.38 -6.01
C VAL A 195 10.51 4.05 -6.63
N TYR A 196 11.26 4.10 -7.73
CA TYR A 196 11.79 2.92 -8.40
C TYR A 196 13.02 2.36 -7.68
N GLU A 197 13.90 3.23 -7.17
CA GLU A 197 15.06 2.85 -6.37
C GLU A 197 14.63 2.04 -5.15
N LEU A 198 13.63 2.51 -4.40
CA LEU A 198 13.05 1.79 -3.27
C LEU A 198 12.54 0.40 -3.66
N ALA A 199 11.88 0.27 -4.82
CA ALA A 199 11.39 -1.01 -5.29
C ALA A 199 12.52 -1.99 -5.67
N VAL A 200 13.60 -1.47 -6.24
CA VAL A 200 14.82 -2.24 -6.55
C VAL A 200 15.53 -2.68 -5.27
N GLU A 201 15.76 -1.76 -4.34
CA GLU A 201 16.36 -2.04 -3.03
C GLU A 201 15.56 -3.12 -2.29
N PHE A 202 14.24 -2.93 -2.16
CA PHE A 202 13.40 -3.91 -1.48
C PHE A 202 13.43 -5.29 -2.16
N ALA A 203 13.45 -5.34 -3.49
CA ALA A 203 13.53 -6.60 -4.24
C ALA A 203 14.88 -7.32 -4.06
N LEU A 204 15.98 -6.57 -3.96
CA LEU A 204 17.33 -7.12 -3.90
C LEU A 204 17.81 -7.42 -2.49
N GLU A 205 17.47 -6.56 -1.52
CA GLU A 205 17.99 -6.55 -0.16
C GLU A 205 17.08 -7.30 0.83
N THR A 206 15.82 -7.57 0.47
CA THR A 206 14.94 -8.37 1.32
C THR A 206 15.26 -9.86 1.23
N THR A 207 15.75 -10.40 2.35
CA THR A 207 16.03 -11.83 2.50
C THR A 207 14.78 -12.69 2.30
N SER A 208 14.95 -13.85 1.67
CA SER A 208 13.87 -14.82 1.56
C SER A 208 13.54 -15.46 2.91
N LEU A 209 12.28 -15.82 3.12
CA LEU A 209 11.79 -16.52 4.30
C LEU A 209 12.50 -17.88 4.46
N ALA A 210 13.08 -18.13 5.64
CA ALA A 210 13.70 -19.42 5.95
C ALA A 210 12.64 -20.53 5.96
N PRO A 211 12.95 -21.76 5.51
CA PRO A 211 12.03 -22.89 5.65
C PRO A 211 11.70 -23.15 7.12
N GLU A 212 10.43 -23.44 7.44
CA GLU A 212 10.04 -23.78 8.81
C GLU A 212 10.74 -25.09 9.25
N GLY A 213 11.54 -25.03 10.32
CA GLY A 213 11.99 -26.23 11.06
C GLY A 213 13.40 -26.78 10.82
N GLY A 214 14.45 -25.96 10.65
CA GLY A 214 15.80 -26.48 10.41
C GLY A 214 16.95 -25.76 11.12
N SER A 215 17.14 -26.01 12.42
CA SER A 215 18.48 -25.99 13.02
C SER A 215 19.26 -27.21 12.53
N GLY A 216 19.87 -27.15 11.34
CA GLY A 216 20.64 -28.29 10.82
C GLY A 216 21.09 -28.08 9.39
N GLY A 217 22.41 -28.06 9.19
CA GLY A 217 23.04 -27.90 7.88
C GLY A 217 22.57 -28.92 6.85
N GLY A 218 22.04 -28.42 5.73
CA GLY A 218 21.72 -29.21 4.56
C GLY A 218 21.52 -28.29 3.36
N ARG A 219 22.43 -28.36 2.38
CA ARG A 219 22.31 -27.64 1.11
C ARG A 219 21.16 -28.25 0.29
N GLY A 220 20.00 -27.61 0.36
CA GLY A 220 18.87 -27.86 -0.54
C GLY A 220 18.07 -26.57 -0.71
N ALA A 221 18.22 -25.93 -1.88
CA ALA A 221 17.38 -24.79 -2.26
C ALA A 221 15.98 -25.30 -2.60
N GLY A 222 15.13 -25.46 -1.59
CA GLY A 222 13.77 -26.00 -1.76
C GLY A 222 12.80 -25.30 -0.81
N ALA A 223 11.89 -24.52 -1.40
CA ALA A 223 10.71 -23.87 -0.82
C ALA A 223 10.90 -23.27 0.60
N GLY A 224 11.14 -21.96 0.66
CA GLY A 224 11.10 -21.19 1.92
C GLY A 224 9.74 -21.31 2.63
N ALA A 225 9.68 -20.94 3.91
CA ALA A 225 8.44 -21.01 4.68
C ALA A 225 7.32 -20.26 3.96
N LYS A 226 6.15 -20.90 3.88
CA LYS A 226 4.95 -20.28 3.32
C LYS A 226 4.24 -19.51 4.43
N VAL A 227 4.46 -18.19 4.45
CA VAL A 227 3.69 -17.28 5.30
C VAL A 227 2.39 -16.92 4.56
N PRO A 228 1.21 -17.13 5.18
CA PRO A 228 -0.05 -16.80 4.52
C PRO A 228 -0.19 -15.28 4.34
N LEU A 229 -0.75 -14.87 3.20
CA LEU A 229 -1.26 -13.51 3.01
C LEU A 229 -2.41 -13.27 4.00
N LEU A 230 -2.20 -12.36 4.95
CA LEU A 230 -3.24 -11.93 5.86
C LEU A 230 -4.12 -10.88 5.19
N VAL A 231 -5.43 -11.05 5.26
CA VAL A 231 -6.43 -10.11 4.72
C VAL A 231 -7.36 -9.69 5.86
N ASP A 232 -7.40 -8.41 6.17
CA ASP A 232 -8.33 -7.84 7.14
C ASP A 232 -9.67 -7.54 6.48
N ALA A 233 -10.53 -8.56 6.45
CA ALA A 233 -11.87 -8.47 5.87
C ALA A 233 -12.79 -7.48 6.60
N LYS A 234 -12.54 -7.19 7.89
CA LYS A 234 -13.36 -6.24 8.66
C LYS A 234 -13.08 -4.79 8.27
N ARG A 235 -11.90 -4.50 7.72
CA ARG A 235 -11.55 -3.18 7.18
C ARG A 235 -12.10 -2.93 5.77
N TYR A 236 -12.48 -3.99 5.04
CA TYR A 236 -13.12 -3.89 3.73
C TYR A 236 -14.58 -3.39 3.78
N GLU A 237 -15.23 -3.45 4.95
CA GLU A 237 -16.57 -2.87 5.11
C GLU A 237 -16.47 -1.35 5.08
N ALA A 238 -16.82 -0.77 3.91
CA ALA A 238 -16.99 0.66 3.76
C ALA A 238 -18.00 1.17 4.80
N GLN A 239 -17.66 2.27 5.47
CA GLN A 239 -18.67 2.98 6.26
C GLN A 239 -19.83 3.38 5.34
N PRO A 240 -21.09 3.36 5.84
CA PRO A 240 -22.23 3.85 5.09
C PRO A 240 -21.94 5.26 4.54
N PRO A 241 -22.21 5.53 3.26
CA PRO A 241 -22.00 6.85 2.67
C PRO A 241 -22.71 7.93 3.49
N GLY A 242 -21.98 8.99 3.85
CA GLY A 242 -22.56 10.17 4.50
C GLY A 242 -22.61 10.17 6.03
N GLN A 243 -22.11 9.14 6.72
CA GLN A 243 -21.96 9.15 8.19
C GLN A 243 -20.60 8.60 8.64
N PRO A 244 -19.51 9.38 8.48
CA PRO A 244 -18.22 8.98 9.03
C PRO A 244 -18.29 8.99 10.56
N ASN A 245 -17.94 7.87 11.19
CA ASN A 245 -17.88 7.77 12.65
C ASN A 245 -16.75 8.68 13.17
N PRO A 246 -17.04 9.76 13.93
CA PRO A 246 -16.02 10.72 14.35
C PRO A 246 -14.98 10.10 15.27
N PHE A 247 -15.29 8.98 15.94
CA PHE A 247 -14.44 8.33 16.92
C PHE A 247 -13.36 7.41 16.31
N PHE A 248 -13.44 7.07 15.01
CA PHE A 248 -12.46 6.15 14.42
C PHE A 248 -11.05 6.72 14.34
N LEU A 249 -10.86 7.95 13.87
CA LEU A 249 -9.55 8.59 13.81
C LEU A 249 -8.88 8.70 15.22
N PRO A 250 -9.55 9.25 16.26
CA PRO A 250 -8.97 9.26 17.61
C PRO A 250 -8.69 7.86 18.14
N TRP A 251 -9.57 6.89 17.88
CA TRP A 251 -9.38 5.52 18.35
C TRP A 251 -8.20 4.84 17.66
N ALA A 252 -8.02 5.07 16.36
CA ALA A 252 -6.88 4.55 15.61
C ALA A 252 -5.57 5.12 16.15
N MET A 253 -5.51 6.44 16.37
CA MET A 253 -4.33 7.09 16.93
C MET A 253 -4.04 6.60 18.36
N ARG A 254 -5.06 6.46 19.21
CA ARG A 254 -4.90 5.86 20.52
C ARG A 254 -4.36 4.43 20.42
N GLY A 255 -4.89 3.61 19.51
CA GLY A 255 -4.44 2.24 19.28
C GLY A 255 -2.94 2.19 18.99
N ILE A 256 -2.48 3.03 18.04
CA ILE A 256 -1.06 3.15 17.70
C ILE A 256 -0.19 3.48 18.92
N LEU A 257 -0.60 4.44 19.75
CA LEU A 257 0.16 4.83 20.95
C LEU A 257 0.16 3.73 22.03
N GLU A 258 -0.81 2.82 21.98
CA GLU A 258 -0.92 1.70 22.89
C GLU A 258 -0.13 0.45 22.44
N GLU A 259 0.36 0.41 21.20
CA GLU A 259 1.19 -0.69 20.68
C GLU A 259 2.50 -0.83 21.47
N GLU A 260 2.86 -2.05 21.84
CA GLU A 260 4.03 -2.33 22.68
C GLU A 260 5.34 -1.88 22.02
N LEU A 261 5.46 -2.07 20.71
CA LEU A 261 6.62 -1.61 19.94
C LEU A 261 6.74 -0.07 20.00
N VAL A 262 5.61 0.64 19.93
CA VAL A 262 5.59 2.10 19.95
C VAL A 262 6.01 2.62 21.32
N LYS A 263 5.43 2.07 22.39
CA LYS A 263 5.77 2.44 23.76
C LYS A 263 7.23 2.17 24.11
N ARG A 264 7.76 1.03 23.68
CA ARG A 264 9.10 0.58 24.07
C ARG A 264 10.20 1.22 23.23
N ASP A 265 10.01 1.26 21.91
CA ASP A 265 11.11 1.48 20.97
C ASP A 265 10.95 2.77 20.13
N MET A 266 9.81 3.47 20.20
CA MET A 266 9.51 4.61 19.31
C MET A 266 9.12 5.90 20.05
N ALA A 267 9.40 6.02 21.35
CA ALA A 267 9.04 7.18 22.15
C ALA A 267 9.54 8.51 21.55
N ALA A 268 10.79 8.54 21.05
CA ALA A 268 11.36 9.75 20.43
C ALA A 268 10.62 10.18 19.14
N GLU A 269 10.14 9.22 18.36
CA GLU A 269 9.35 9.51 17.15
C GLU A 269 7.96 10.02 17.51
N VAL A 270 7.34 9.46 18.55
CA VAL A 270 6.05 9.96 19.09
C VAL A 270 6.20 11.39 19.60
N GLU A 271 7.25 11.70 20.37
CA GLU A 271 7.53 13.07 20.82
C GLU A 271 7.73 14.03 19.64
N ALA A 272 8.43 13.59 18.59
CA ALA A 272 8.61 14.41 17.38
C ALA A 272 7.27 14.66 16.67
N LEU A 273 6.41 13.64 16.55
CA LEU A 273 5.05 13.79 16.02
C LEU A 273 4.20 14.75 16.85
N LEU A 274 4.29 14.71 18.18
CA LEU A 274 3.59 15.65 19.06
C LEU A 274 4.05 17.09 18.81
N ARG A 275 5.36 17.34 18.74
CA ARG A 275 5.90 18.69 18.47
C ARG A 275 5.42 19.21 17.11
N LEU A 276 5.41 18.34 16.08
CA LEU A 276 4.87 18.68 14.77
C LEU A 276 3.37 18.98 14.84
N PHE A 277 2.59 18.17 15.58
CA PHE A 277 1.15 18.37 15.76
C PHE A 277 0.82 19.73 16.39
N GLU A 278 1.55 20.10 17.45
CA GLU A 278 1.37 21.37 18.15
C GLU A 278 1.69 22.57 17.25
N ALA A 279 2.77 22.47 16.47
CA ALA A 279 3.18 23.51 15.53
C ALA A 279 2.29 23.59 14.27
N TRP A 280 1.62 22.50 13.91
CA TRP A 280 0.90 22.37 12.65
C TRP A 280 -0.34 23.27 12.58
N LYS A 281 -0.48 24.01 11.48
CA LYS A 281 -1.60 24.92 11.22
C LYS A 281 -2.31 24.52 9.92
N PRO A 282 -3.31 23.63 9.98
CA PRO A 282 -3.99 23.14 8.79
C PRO A 282 -4.75 24.24 8.07
N GLN A 283 -4.70 24.22 6.73
CA GLN A 283 -5.34 25.24 5.89
C GLN A 283 -6.77 24.85 5.49
N SER A 284 -6.95 23.61 5.03
CA SER A 284 -8.24 23.12 4.54
C SER A 284 -9.22 22.83 5.68
N LYS A 285 -10.53 22.88 5.38
CA LYS A 285 -11.59 22.52 6.33
C LYS A 285 -11.44 21.07 6.82
N ALA A 286 -11.09 20.15 5.92
CA ALA A 286 -10.90 18.74 6.24
C ALA A 286 -9.73 18.52 7.21
N LEU A 287 -8.59 19.18 6.98
CA LEU A 287 -7.43 19.05 7.87
C LEU A 287 -7.63 19.75 9.22
N LYS A 288 -8.43 20.82 9.26
CA LYS A 288 -8.87 21.44 10.53
C LYS A 288 -9.73 20.48 11.36
N ASP A 289 -10.62 19.72 10.71
CA ASP A 289 -11.41 18.68 11.36
C ASP A 289 -10.53 17.53 11.88
N VAL A 290 -9.56 17.07 11.08
CA VAL A 290 -8.55 16.10 11.51
C VAL A 290 -7.82 16.57 12.76
N LYS A 291 -7.32 17.82 12.76
CA LYS A 291 -6.65 18.40 13.93
C LYS A 291 -7.57 18.38 15.15
N PHE A 292 -8.80 18.86 15.01
CA PHE A 292 -9.78 18.89 16.09
C PHE A 292 -10.06 17.50 16.67
N ARG A 293 -10.24 16.49 15.82
CA ARG A 293 -10.46 15.10 16.27
C ARG A 293 -9.24 14.54 17.01
N LEU A 294 -8.03 14.83 16.53
CA LEU A 294 -6.79 14.37 17.16
C LEU A 294 -6.45 15.10 18.48
N GLU A 295 -6.99 16.29 18.74
CA GLU A 295 -6.82 16.96 20.05
C GLU A 295 -7.30 16.06 21.21
N ALA A 296 -8.30 15.19 20.98
CA ALA A 296 -8.81 14.26 21.99
C ALA A 296 -7.77 13.24 22.48
N VAL A 297 -6.73 12.97 21.69
CA VAL A 297 -5.63 12.06 22.03
C VAL A 297 -4.32 12.79 22.31
N ARG A 298 -4.30 14.13 22.28
CA ARG A 298 -3.10 14.94 22.52
C ARG A 298 -2.47 14.67 23.88
N SER A 299 -3.25 14.41 24.93
CA SER A 299 -2.72 14.09 26.26
C SER A 299 -2.06 12.71 26.37
N LYS A 300 -2.15 11.89 25.31
CA LYS A 300 -1.58 10.55 25.20
C LYS A 300 -0.44 10.46 24.18
N MET A 301 -0.29 11.48 23.33
CA MET A 301 0.86 11.68 22.45
C MET A 301 1.97 12.37 23.24
#